data_AF-A0A5N4WN48-F1
#
_entry.id   AF-A0A5N4WN48-F1
#
_cell.length_a   1.000
_cell.length_b   1.000
_cell.length_c   1.000
_cell.angle_alpha   90.00
_cell.angle_beta   90.00
_cell.angle_gamma   90.00
#
_symmetry.space_group_name_H-M   'P 1'
#
loop_
_entity.id
_entity.type
_entity.pdbx_description
1 polymer ?
#
loop_
_entity_poly.entity_id
_entity_poly.type
_entity_poly.pdbx_seq_one_letter_code
_entity_poly.pdbx_strand_id
1 'polypeptide(L)'
;MWNWIQGEFYTFLMVLGRYPRVWILPCIFFLFCIGVMAWLNFQLSHYFETRSVTQMTPFLDQFIVNFYDRIREKIVNRYLILGTLILFIYGYLKYRKRVYY
;
A
#
# COMPACT_ATOMS: atom_id res chain seq x y z
N MET A 1 -4.95 -35.18 -2.01
CA MET A 1 -4.38 -33.81 -1.86
C MET A 1 -4.47 -32.98 -3.14
N TRP A 2 -4.08 -33.50 -4.30
CA TRP A 2 -4.11 -32.76 -5.57
C TRP A 2 -5.52 -32.24 -5.97
N ASN A 3 -6.55 -33.08 -5.85
CA ASN A 3 -7.94 -32.69 -6.16
C ASN A 3 -8.48 -31.57 -5.26
N TRP A 4 -8.01 -31.48 -4.01
CA TRP A 4 -8.41 -30.41 -3.08
C TRP A 4 -7.76 -29.07 -3.44
N ILE A 5 -6.46 -29.09 -3.76
CA ILE A 5 -5.72 -27.90 -4.20
C ILE A 5 -6.31 -27.35 -5.52
N GLN A 6 -6.65 -28.23 -6.47
CA GLN A 6 -7.28 -27.82 -7.72
C GLN A 6 -8.68 -27.21 -7.50
N GLY A 7 -9.48 -27.77 -6.59
CA GLY A 7 -10.81 -27.23 -6.27
C GLY A 7 -10.74 -25.85 -5.60
N GLU A 8 -9.80 -25.63 -4.69
CA GLU A 8 -9.58 -24.32 -4.08
C GLU A 8 -9.07 -23.29 -5.10
N PHE A 9 -8.17 -23.70 -6.00
CA PHE A 9 -7.67 -22.82 -7.06
C PHE A 9 -8.78 -22.41 -8.05
N TYR A 10 -9.67 -23.34 -8.38
CA TYR A 10 -10.83 -23.05 -9.22
C TYR A 10 -11.81 -22.08 -8.56
N THR A 11 -12.06 -22.30 -7.26
CA THR A 11 -12.90 -21.39 -6.45
C THR A 11 -12.28 -19.98 -6.40
N PHE A 12 -10.97 -19.91 -6.22
CA PHE A 12 -10.23 -18.65 -6.24
C PHE A 12 -10.36 -17.91 -7.57
N LEU A 13 -10.16 -18.59 -8.70
CA LEU A 13 -10.37 -18.02 -10.03
C LEU A 13 -11.81 -17.55 -10.24
N MET A 14 -12.79 -18.30 -9.76
CA MET A 14 -14.20 -17.94 -9.88
C MET A 14 -14.54 -16.66 -9.08
N VAL A 15 -13.98 -16.51 -7.88
CA VAL A 15 -14.14 -15.29 -7.06
C VAL A 15 -13.51 -14.09 -7.78
N LEU A 16 -12.30 -14.24 -8.32
CA LEU A 16 -11.61 -13.16 -9.02
C LEU A 16 -12.31 -12.75 -10.32
N GLY A 17 -12.82 -13.71 -11.09
CA GLY A 17 -13.55 -13.47 -12.33
C GLY A 17 -14.92 -12.83 -12.12
N ARG A 18 -15.66 -13.27 -11.09
CA ARG A 18 -17.03 -12.80 -10.83
C ARG A 18 -17.09 -11.49 -10.04
N TYR A 19 -16.09 -11.22 -9.20
CA TYR A 19 -16.05 -10.05 -8.34
C TYR A 19 -14.75 -9.25 -8.56
N PRO A 20 -14.67 -8.42 -9.61
CA PRO A 20 -13.46 -7.67 -9.90
C PRO A 20 -13.09 -6.67 -8.79
N ARG A 21 -14.08 -6.28 -7.97
CA ARG A 21 -13.88 -5.45 -6.77
C ARG A 21 -12.90 -6.06 -5.75
N VAL A 22 -12.70 -7.39 -5.75
CA VAL A 22 -11.78 -8.09 -4.84
C VAL A 22 -10.33 -7.69 -5.07
N TRP A 23 -9.93 -7.47 -6.33
CA TRP A 23 -8.56 -7.11 -6.68
C TRP A 23 -8.41 -5.63 -7.04
N ILE A 24 -9.44 -5.00 -7.60
CA ILE A 24 -9.42 -3.56 -7.92
C ILE A 24 -9.22 -2.70 -6.66
N LEU A 25 -9.88 -3.03 -5.54
CA LEU A 25 -9.82 -2.21 -4.34
C LEU A 25 -8.42 -2.23 -3.68
N PRO A 26 -7.74 -3.38 -3.53
CA PRO A 26 -6.32 -3.43 -3.19
C PRO A 26 -5.42 -2.68 -4.19
N CYS A 27 -5.68 -2.78 -5.50
CA CYS A 27 -4.90 -2.06 -6.51
C CYS A 27 -5.04 -0.53 -6.39
N ILE A 28 -6.26 -0.03 -6.17
CA ILE A 28 -6.49 1.41 -5.96
C ILE A 28 -5.79 1.88 -4.68
N PHE A 29 -5.86 1.11 -3.60
CA PHE A 29 -5.15 1.42 -2.36
C PHE A 29 -3.63 1.45 -2.57
N PHE A 30 -3.08 0.50 -3.33
CA PHE A 30 -1.67 0.46 -3.71
C PHE A 30 -1.25 1.72 -4.47
N LEU A 31 -2.01 2.11 -5.50
CA LEU A 31 -1.76 3.32 -6.28
C LEU A 31 -1.87 4.59 -5.43
N PHE A 32 -2.85 4.67 -4.53
CA PHE A 32 -3.00 5.77 -3.60
C PHE A 32 -1.76 5.93 -2.72
N CYS A 33 -1.26 4.83 -2.14
CA CYS A 33 -0.06 4.88 -1.31
C CYS A 33 1.21 5.27 -2.09
N ILE A 34 1.34 4.85 -3.35
CA ILE A 34 2.41 5.32 -4.24
C ILE A 34 2.27 6.83 -4.49
N GLY A 35 1.06 7.33 -4.72
CA GLY A 35 0.79 8.76 -4.88
C GLY A 35 1.18 9.57 -3.65
N VAL A 36 0.83 9.09 -2.45
CA VAL A 36 1.24 9.70 -1.17
C VAL A 36 2.77 9.74 -1.05
N MET A 37 3.46 8.69 -1.48
CA MET A 37 4.93 8.64 -1.49
C MET A 37 5.54 9.65 -2.46
N ALA A 38 5.01 9.75 -3.68
CA ALA A 38 5.47 10.72 -4.66
C ALA A 38 5.28 12.15 -4.15
N TRP A 39 4.11 12.43 -3.56
CA TRP A 39 3.80 13.73 -2.96
C TRP A 39 4.74 14.09 -1.81
N LEU A 40 4.97 13.14 -0.90
CA LEU A 40 5.91 13.30 0.21
C LEU A 40 7.33 13.61 -0.29
N ASN A 41 7.80 12.91 -1.34
CA ASN A 41 9.13 13.15 -1.90
C ASN A 41 9.21 14.52 -2.58
N PHE A 42 8.15 14.93 -3.27
CA PHE A 42 8.07 16.24 -3.90
C PHE A 42 8.15 17.37 -2.86
N GLN A 43 7.40 17.25 -1.76
CA GLN A 43 7.44 18.23 -0.66
C GLN A 43 8.83 18.30 -0.02
N LEU A 44 9.48 17.15 0.20
CA LEU A 44 10.84 17.10 0.73
C LEU A 44 11.84 17.78 -0.22
N SER A 45 11.76 17.50 -1.53
CA SER A 45 12.62 18.14 -2.54
C SER A 45 12.41 19.65 -2.58
N HIS A 46 11.15 20.11 -2.58
CA HIS A 46 10.82 21.53 -2.59
C HIS A 46 11.32 22.26 -1.35
N TYR A 47 11.26 21.62 -0.17
CA TYR A 47 11.82 22.15 1.07
C TYR A 47 13.33 22.40 0.98
N PHE A 48 14.08 21.49 0.35
CA PHE A 48 15.52 21.65 0.17
C PHE A 48 15.88 22.73 -0.87
N GLU A 49 15.06 22.89 -1.91
CA GLU A 49 15.31 23.91 -2.96
C GLU A 49 15.01 25.34 -2.50
N THR A 50 14.00 25.54 -1.64
CA THR A 50 13.51 26.88 -1.30
C THR A 50 14.09 27.47 -0.02
N ARG A 51 14.84 26.67 0.77
CA ARG A 51 15.33 27.13 2.07
C ARG A 51 16.53 28.09 1.96
N SER A 52 16.54 29.11 2.81
CA SER A 52 17.70 29.98 3.01
C SER A 52 18.69 29.31 3.99
N VAL A 53 19.96 29.24 3.60
CA VAL A 53 21.03 28.62 4.42
C VAL A 53 21.31 29.51 5.64
N THR A 54 20.75 29.14 6.79
CA THR A 54 20.97 29.80 8.08
C THR A 54 21.62 28.85 9.08
N GLN A 55 22.25 29.36 10.14
CA GLN A 55 23.06 28.56 11.09
C GLN A 55 22.28 27.45 11.83
N MET A 56 20.95 27.55 11.97
CA MET A 56 20.10 26.48 12.54
C MET A 56 19.58 25.46 11.52
N THR A 57 19.79 25.68 10.22
CA THR A 57 19.31 24.75 9.18
C THR A 57 19.77 23.30 9.33
N PRO A 58 21.04 22.97 9.66
CA PRO A 58 21.47 21.57 9.63
C PRO A 58 20.79 20.68 10.68
N PHE A 59 20.41 21.23 11.85
CA PHE A 59 19.69 20.47 12.87
C PHE A 59 18.24 20.21 12.46
N LEU A 60 17.57 21.23 11.91
CA LEU A 60 16.19 21.16 11.46
C LEU A 60 16.04 20.21 10.25
N ASP A 61 16.98 20.24 9.31
CA ASP A 61 17.00 19.31 8.18
C ASP A 61 17.15 17.87 8.64
N GLN A 62 18.08 17.62 9.56
CA GLN A 62 18.36 16.28 10.04
C GLN A 62 17.16 15.70 10.79
N PHE A 63 16.40 16.55 11.50
CA PHE A 63 15.13 16.15 12.09
C PHE A 63 14.06 15.84 11.04
N ILE A 64 13.91 16.68 10.01
CA ILE A 64 12.93 16.50 8.94
C ILE A 64 13.23 15.23 8.13
N VAL A 65 14.49 15.01 7.75
CA VAL A 65 14.92 13.81 7.01
C VAL A 65 14.72 12.56 7.87
N ASN A 66 15.13 12.57 9.14
CA ASN A 66 14.93 11.42 10.03
C ASN A 66 13.44 11.12 10.25
N PHE A 67 12.61 12.14 10.42
CA PHE A 67 11.15 11.96 10.56
C PHE A 67 10.55 11.39 9.28
N TYR A 68 10.97 11.90 8.14
CA TYR A 68 10.55 11.45 6.82
C TYR A 68 10.95 9.99 6.55
N ASP A 69 12.21 9.62 6.79
CA ASP A 69 12.69 8.25 6.63
C ASP A 69 11.97 7.30 7.58
N ARG A 70 11.68 7.72 8.81
CA ARG A 70 10.90 6.90 9.76
C ARG A 70 9.48 6.64 9.27
N ILE A 71 8.81 7.65 8.72
CA ILE A 71 7.47 7.52 8.16
C ILE A 71 7.49 6.65 6.90
N ARG A 72 8.44 6.91 6.00
CA ARG A 72 8.62 6.16 4.76
C ARG A 72 8.87 4.69 5.01
N GLU A 73 9.78 4.36 5.92
CA GLU A 73 10.19 2.99 6.19
C GLU A 73 9.13 2.22 6.98
N LYS A 74 8.58 2.80 8.06
CA LYS A 74 7.59 2.11 8.91
C LYS A 74 6.19 2.14 8.34
N ILE A 75 5.72 3.30 7.90
CA ILE A 75 4.30 3.47 7.55
C ILE A 75 4.09 3.00 6.13
N VAL A 76 4.89 3.48 5.19
CA VAL A 76 4.65 3.15 3.79
C VAL A 76 5.06 1.72 3.50
N ASN A 77 6.31 1.30 3.72
CA ASN A 77 6.71 -0.04 3.26
C ASN A 77 5.93 -1.20 3.92
N ARG A 78 5.71 -1.14 5.24
CA ARG A 78 4.97 -2.20 5.94
C ARG A 78 3.46 -2.12 5.71
N TYR A 79 2.83 -0.94 5.83
CA TYR A 79 1.37 -0.87 5.68
C TYR A 79 0.90 -0.91 4.23
N LEU A 80 1.73 -0.54 3.26
CA LEU A 80 1.38 -0.63 1.85
C LEU A 80 1.30 -2.10 1.42
N ILE A 81 2.31 -2.92 1.77
CA ILE A 81 2.30 -4.35 1.48
C ILE A 81 1.30 -5.11 2.36
N LEU A 82 1.31 -4.89 3.68
CA LEU A 82 0.38 -5.60 4.57
C LEU A 82 -1.06 -5.14 4.37
N GLY A 83 -1.29 -3.84 4.16
CA GLY A 83 -2.63 -3.28 3.96
C GLY A 83 -3.27 -3.75 2.67
N THR A 84 -2.52 -3.79 1.55
CA THR A 84 -3.03 -4.37 0.30
C THR A 84 -3.34 -5.86 0.44
N LEU A 85 -2.46 -6.64 1.07
CA LEU A 85 -2.70 -8.06 1.34
C LEU A 85 -3.92 -8.29 2.23
N ILE A 86 -4.06 -7.52 3.32
CA ILE A 86 -5.21 -7.63 4.23
C ILE A 86 -6.50 -7.26 3.51
N LEU A 87 -6.51 -6.18 2.71
CA LEU A 87 -7.68 -5.79 1.91
C LEU A 87 -8.05 -6.87 0.88
N PHE A 88 -7.05 -7.48 0.25
CA PHE A 88 -7.26 -8.58 -0.69
C PHE A 88 -7.83 -9.81 0.00
N ILE A 89 -7.26 -10.24 1.13
CA ILE A 89 -7.75 -11.38 1.92
C ILE A 89 -9.16 -11.11 2.43
N TYR A 90 -9.42 -9.93 2.97
CA TYR A 90 -10.74 -9.54 3.46
C TYR A 90 -11.78 -9.54 2.34
N GLY A 91 -11.45 -8.95 1.19
CA GLY A 91 -12.28 -8.99 -0.01
C GLY A 91 -12.54 -10.43 -0.45
N TYR A 92 -11.49 -11.23 -0.60
CA TYR A 92 -11.59 -12.62 -0.99
C TYR A 92 -12.51 -13.42 -0.06
N LEU A 93 -12.28 -13.37 1.26
CA LEU A 93 -13.10 -14.10 2.24
C LEU A 93 -14.57 -13.65 2.22
N LYS A 94 -14.83 -12.36 2.04
CA LYS A 94 -16.19 -11.80 1.96
C LYS A 94 -16.94 -12.29 0.72
N TYR A 95 -16.28 -12.34 -0.43
CA TYR A 95 -16.91 -12.74 -1.70
C TYR A 95 -16.89 -14.26 -1.94
N ARG A 96 -15.93 -15.01 -1.37
CA ARG A 96 -15.91 -16.48 -1.37
C ARG A 96 -17.20 -17.06 -0.81
N LYS A 97 -17.72 -16.48 0.28
CA LYS A 97 -19.02 -16.89 0.87
C LYS A 97 -20.20 -16.69 -0.07
N ARG A 98 -20.11 -15.78 -1.05
CA ARG A 98 -21.18 -15.48 -2.02
C ARG A 98 -21.09 -16.29 -3.31
N VAL A 99 -20.04 -17.08 -3.50
CA VAL A 99 -19.92 -17.98 -4.67
C VAL A 99 -20.73 -19.26 -4.47
N TYR A 100 -20.96 -19.66 -3.22
CA TYR A 100 -21.72 -20.87 -2.85
C TYR A 100 -23.20 -20.62 -2.55
N TYR A 101 -23.67 -19.37 -2.68
CA TYR A 101 -25.07 -18.96 -2.60
C TYR A 101 -25.52 -18.45 -3.96
#